data_AF-A0A838F518-F1
#
_entry.id   AF-A0A838F518-F1
#
_cell.length_a   1.000
_cell.length_b   1.000
_cell.length_c   1.000
_cell.angle_alpha   90.00
_cell.angle_beta   90.00
_cell.angle_gamma   90.00
#
_symmetry.space_group_name_H-M   'P 1'
#
loop_
_entity.id
_entity.type
_entity.pdbx_description
1 polymer ?
#
loop_
_entity_poly.entity_id
_entity_poly.type
_entity_poly.pdbx_seq_one_letter_code
_entity_poly.pdbx_strand_id
1 'polypeptide(L)'
;MQSVFFFTLISIFLFTTSCGRKDQGGGKPAAQEKFEPEGIYSASLFAINKNLSSNMIGAATITKYGDEFNVRVKLRNAPAGMHMQGLYTGDSCPLMDTNGYSYLDITEA
;
A
#
# COMPACT_ATOMS: atom_id res chain seq x y z
N MET A 1 19.29 -22.45 58.23
CA MET A 1 18.11 -21.74 57.69
C MET A 1 18.64 -20.54 56.89
N GLN A 2 18.63 -20.65 55.56
CA GLN A 2 18.98 -19.60 54.57
C GLN A 2 18.05 -18.39 54.78
N SER A 3 18.49 -17.15 54.98
CA SER A 3 19.38 -16.26 54.22
C SER A 3 18.79 -15.76 52.88
N VAL A 4 18.41 -14.48 52.94
CA VAL A 4 18.29 -13.46 51.89
C VAL A 4 17.05 -13.49 50.97
N PHE A 5 15.99 -12.83 51.46
CA PHE A 5 14.99 -12.13 50.66
C PHE A 5 15.52 -10.74 50.26
N PHE A 6 14.95 -10.16 49.19
CA PHE A 6 15.14 -8.80 48.64
C PHE A 6 16.24 -8.61 47.59
N PHE A 7 15.95 -9.04 46.35
CA PHE A 7 16.46 -8.39 45.14
C PHE A 7 15.36 -7.48 44.57
N THR A 8 15.26 -6.26 45.10
CA THR A 8 14.60 -5.14 44.43
C THR A 8 15.42 -4.74 43.21
N LEU A 9 15.13 -5.33 42.06
CA LEU A 9 15.67 -4.89 40.77
C LEU A 9 14.89 -3.65 40.33
N ILE A 10 15.36 -2.50 40.80
CA ILE A 10 15.01 -1.17 40.29
C ILE A 10 15.48 -1.13 38.84
N SER A 11 14.56 -1.38 37.91
CA SER A 11 14.77 -1.18 36.48
C SER A 11 14.81 0.33 36.23
N ILE A 12 16.01 0.90 36.34
CA ILE A 12 16.30 2.27 35.97
C ILE A 12 16.07 2.37 34.47
N PHE A 13 14.92 2.94 34.10
CA PHE A 13 14.62 3.45 32.77
C PHE A 13 15.71 4.48 32.42
N LEU A 14 16.77 4.02 31.77
CA LEU A 14 17.71 4.85 31.03
C LEU A 14 16.97 5.39 29.80
N PHE A 15 16.21 6.47 30.00
CA PHE A 15 15.91 7.40 28.92
C PHE A 15 17.24 8.02 28.50
N THR A 16 17.92 7.39 27.55
CA THR A 16 18.97 8.06 26.80
C THR A 16 18.28 9.17 26.01
N THR A 17 18.39 10.38 26.54
CA THR A 17 18.12 11.62 25.82
C THR A 17 19.05 11.63 24.62
N SER A 18 18.55 11.17 23.48
CA SER A 18 19.18 11.35 22.17
C SER A 18 19.32 12.85 21.96
N CYS A 19 20.51 13.37 22.22
CA CYS A 19 20.92 14.70 21.81
C CYS A 19 20.73 14.81 20.31
N GLY A 20 19.65 15.50 19.90
CA GLY A 20 19.46 15.98 18.54
C GLY A 20 20.58 16.96 18.21
N ARG A 21 21.69 16.43 17.69
CA ARG A 21 22.79 17.20 17.16
C ARG A 21 22.30 17.85 15.87
N LYS A 22 21.98 19.15 15.93
CA LYS A 22 21.75 20.00 14.76
C LYS A 22 23.09 20.20 14.06
N ASP A 23 23.54 19.20 13.31
CA ASP A 23 24.57 19.42 12.30
C ASP A 23 23.90 20.21 11.16
N GLN A 24 24.13 21.53 11.15
CA GLN A 24 23.92 22.39 9.98
C GLN A 24 25.00 22.06 8.93
N GLY A 25 24.96 20.83 8.43
CA GLY A 25 25.71 20.43 7.25
C GLY A 25 24.81 20.63 6.04
N GLY A 26 25.09 21.67 5.24
CA GLY A 26 24.55 21.83 3.89
C GLY A 26 25.08 20.74 2.96
N GLY A 27 24.84 19.47 3.30
CA GLY A 27 25.06 18.35 2.41
C GLY A 27 24.05 18.48 1.28
N LYS A 28 24.56 18.61 0.05
CA LYS A 28 23.72 18.39 -1.14
C LYS A 28 22.98 17.07 -0.92
N PRO A 29 21.65 17.01 -1.10
CA PRO A 29 20.93 15.75 -1.00
C PRO A 29 21.66 14.74 -1.88
N ALA A 30 22.02 13.60 -1.30
CA ALA A 30 22.66 12.52 -2.05
C ALA A 30 21.82 12.29 -3.31
N ALA A 31 22.48 12.26 -4.47
CA ALA A 31 21.80 12.01 -5.73
C ALA A 31 21.02 10.70 -5.57
N GLN A 32 19.68 10.78 -5.61
CA GLN A 32 18.86 9.59 -5.60
C GLN A 32 19.26 8.76 -6.81
N GLU A 33 19.69 7.53 -6.55
CA GLU A 33 20.01 6.56 -7.59
C GLU A 33 18.72 6.33 -8.40
N LYS A 34 18.74 6.75 -9.67
CA LYS A 34 17.58 6.62 -10.56
C LYS A 34 17.58 5.20 -11.08
N PHE A 35 16.74 4.36 -10.51
CA PHE A 35 16.49 3.01 -11.02
C PHE A 35 15.70 3.10 -12.32
N GLU A 36 16.19 2.41 -13.35
CA GLU A 36 15.45 2.22 -14.59
C GLU A 36 14.44 1.07 -14.41
N PRO A 37 13.24 1.16 -15.01
CA PRO A 37 12.22 0.15 -14.83
C PRO A 37 12.59 -1.15 -15.56
N GLU A 38 12.45 -2.29 -14.87
CA GLU A 38 12.62 -3.62 -15.45
C GLU A 38 11.45 -3.99 -16.38
N GLY A 39 10.27 -3.42 -16.12
CA GLY A 39 9.06 -3.70 -16.89
C GLY A 39 7.97 -2.67 -16.66
N ILE A 40 7.18 -2.44 -17.71
CA ILE A 40 6.00 -1.59 -17.68
C ILE A 40 4.82 -2.39 -18.23
N TYR A 41 3.80 -2.59 -17.40
CA TYR A 41 2.59 -3.33 -17.73
C TYR A 41 1.40 -2.37 -17.68
N SER A 42 0.43 -2.57 -18.57
CA SER A 42 -0.78 -1.75 -18.62
C SER A 42 -2.02 -2.64 -18.63
N ALA A 43 -3.07 -2.19 -17.95
CA ALA A 43 -4.36 -2.85 -17.92
C ALA A 43 -5.48 -1.82 -18.14
N SER A 44 -6.53 -2.24 -18.85
CA SER A 44 -7.79 -1.50 -18.94
C SER A 44 -8.71 -1.98 -17.82
N LEU A 45 -9.34 -1.04 -17.12
CA LEU A 45 -10.28 -1.32 -16.03
C LEU A 45 -11.70 -1.05 -16.53
N PHE A 46 -12.60 -1.98 -16.27
CA PHE A 46 -14.00 -1.91 -16.65
C PHE A 46 -14.88 -1.99 -15.39
N ALA A 47 -16.04 -1.34 -15.45
CA ALA A 47 -17.04 -1.48 -14.39
C ALA A 47 -17.59 -2.91 -14.39
N ILE A 48 -17.47 -3.60 -13.25
CA ILE A 48 -18.11 -4.92 -13.04
C ILE A 48 -19.63 -4.73 -12.90
N ASN A 49 -20.05 -3.78 -12.07
CA ASN A 49 -21.46 -3.41 -11.95
C ASN A 49 -21.87 -2.43 -13.06
N LYS A 50 -22.54 -2.96 -14.10
CA LYS A 50 -23.05 -2.19 -15.24
C LYS A 50 -24.10 -1.15 -14.85
N ASN A 51 -24.75 -1.30 -13.70
CA ASN A 51 -25.79 -0.37 -13.22
C ASN A 51 -25.22 0.84 -12.49
N LEU A 52 -23.98 0.77 -11.99
CA LEU A 52 -23.35 1.87 -11.23
C LEU A 52 -22.69 2.91 -12.12
N SER A 53 -22.19 2.53 -13.28
CA SER A 53 -21.98 3.46 -14.40
C SER A 53 -21.61 2.69 -15.66
N SER A 54 -22.44 2.79 -16.68
CA SER A 54 -22.13 2.27 -18.02
C SER A 54 -20.96 2.99 -18.70
N ASN A 55 -20.43 4.06 -18.08
CA ASN A 55 -19.43 4.97 -18.66
C ASN A 55 -18.15 5.13 -17.81
N MET A 56 -17.93 4.34 -16.76
CA MET A 56 -16.64 4.35 -16.07
C MET A 56 -15.57 3.71 -16.96
N ILE A 57 -14.51 4.46 -17.21
CA ILE A 57 -13.35 4.02 -17.95
C ILE A 57 -12.15 4.15 -17.01
N GLY A 58 -11.40 3.07 -16.85
CA GLY A 58 -10.17 3.11 -16.07
C GLY A 58 -9.00 2.50 -16.79
N ALA A 59 -7.80 2.87 -16.36
CA ALA A 59 -6.56 2.25 -16.76
C ALA A 59 -5.62 2.16 -15.55
N ALA A 60 -4.86 1.08 -15.48
CA ALA A 60 -3.78 0.90 -14.53
C ALA A 60 -2.45 0.73 -15.27
N THR A 61 -1.41 1.35 -14.75
CA THR A 61 -0.03 1.13 -15.19
C THR A 61 0.76 0.61 -14.00
N ILE A 62 1.47 -0.49 -14.20
CA ILE A 62 2.34 -1.11 -13.20
C ILE A 62 3.77 -0.99 -13.70
N THR A 63 4.66 -0.44 -12.89
CA THR A 63 6.09 -0.34 -13.19
C THR A 63 6.89 -1.11 -12.15
N LYS A 64 7.79 -1.98 -12.60
CA LYS A 64 8.63 -2.82 -11.75
C LYS A 64 10.04 -2.25 -11.63
N TYR A 65 10.55 -2.14 -10.40
CA TYR A 65 11.92 -1.75 -10.08
C TYR A 65 12.49 -2.76 -9.06
N GLY A 66 13.21 -3.78 -9.51
CA GLY A 66 13.63 -4.88 -8.63
C GLY A 66 12.42 -5.58 -8.00
N ASP A 67 12.35 -5.51 -6.67
CA ASP A 67 11.27 -6.07 -5.85
C ASP A 67 10.13 -5.08 -5.56
N GLU A 68 10.24 -3.85 -6.06
CA GLU A 68 9.21 -2.81 -5.90
C GLU A 68 8.28 -2.73 -7.10
N PHE A 69 6.98 -2.56 -6.81
CA PHE A 69 5.96 -2.27 -7.81
C PHE A 69 5.34 -0.90 -7.54
N ASN A 70 5.34 -0.05 -8.56
CA ASN A 70 4.61 1.20 -8.55
C ASN A 70 3.35 1.06 -9.41
N VAL A 71 2.17 1.27 -8.81
CA VAL A 71 0.88 1.14 -9.48
C VAL A 71 0.23 2.50 -9.59
N ARG A 72 -0.07 2.91 -10.83
CA ARG A 72 -0.81 4.14 -11.13
C ARG A 72 -2.16 3.80 -11.73
N VAL A 73 -3.22 4.12 -11.00
CA VAL A 73 -4.60 3.98 -11.47
C VAL A 73 -5.14 5.33 -11.92
N LYS A 74 -5.77 5.36 -13.09
CA LYS A 74 -6.51 6.52 -13.61
C LYS A 74 -7.94 6.10 -13.88
N LEU A 75 -8.89 6.76 -13.25
CA LEU A 75 -10.31 6.54 -13.46
C LEU A 75 -10.95 7.80 -14.05
N ARG A 76 -11.94 7.63 -14.92
CA ARG A 76 -12.85 8.68 -15.39
C ARG A 76 -14.29 8.28 -15.06
N ASN A 77 -15.09 9.26 -14.64
CA ASN A 77 -16.49 9.08 -14.26
C ASN A 77 -16.73 8.13 -13.07
N ALA A 78 -15.70 7.85 -12.28
CA ALA A 78 -15.86 7.14 -11.02
C ALA A 78 -16.51 8.07 -9.97
N PRO A 79 -17.35 7.54 -9.06
CA PRO A 79 -17.87 8.30 -7.93
C PRO A 79 -16.73 8.93 -7.12
N ALA A 80 -16.95 10.14 -6.63
CA ALA A 80 -15.99 10.79 -5.74
C ALA A 80 -15.90 10.02 -4.41
N GLY A 81 -14.68 9.74 -3.96
CA GLY A 81 -14.46 9.03 -2.70
C GLY A 81 -13.13 8.29 -2.66
N MET A 82 -12.83 7.73 -1.49
CA MET A 82 -11.77 6.75 -1.33
C MET A 82 -12.28 5.39 -1.82
N HIS A 83 -11.54 4.78 -2.74
CA HIS A 83 -11.85 3.46 -3.29
C HIS A 83 -10.82 2.46 -2.79
N MET A 84 -11.29 1.30 -2.31
CA MET A 84 -10.38 0.20 -1.96
C MET A 84 -9.77 -0.39 -3.24
N GLN A 85 -8.46 -0.63 -3.24
CA GLN A 85 -7.75 -1.30 -4.32
C GLN A 85 -7.23 -2.64 -3.82
N GLY A 86 -7.43 -3.69 -4.61
CA GLY A 86 -6.94 -5.04 -4.33
C GLY A 86 -6.28 -5.63 -5.57
N LEU A 87 -5.30 -6.50 -5.35
CA LEU A 87 -4.71 -7.34 -6.39
C LEU A 87 -5.34 -8.73 -6.28
N TYR A 88 -5.85 -9.23 -7.40
CA TYR A 88 -6.51 -10.52 -7.48
C TYR A 88 -5.69 -11.43 -8.39
N THR A 89 -5.54 -12.69 -7.97
CA THR A 89 -4.96 -13.74 -8.79
C THR A 89 -6.09 -14.48 -9.50
N GLY A 90 -6.03 -14.60 -10.82
CA GLY A 90 -7.01 -15.32 -11.62
C GLY A 90 -6.89 -15.00 -13.11
N ASP A 91 -7.37 -15.90 -13.96
CA ASP A 91 -7.35 -15.71 -15.41
C ASP A 91 -8.43 -14.74 -15.91
N SER A 92 -9.40 -14.40 -15.04
CA SER A 92 -10.51 -13.51 -15.36
C SER A 92 -10.86 -12.60 -14.18
N CYS A 93 -11.43 -11.43 -14.49
CA CYS A 93 -12.06 -10.59 -13.48
C CYS A 93 -13.41 -11.22 -13.09
N PRO A 94 -13.72 -11.42 -11.80
CA PRO A 94 -15.03 -11.88 -11.38
C PRO A 94 -16.11 -10.95 -11.94
N LEU A 95 -17.11 -11.53 -12.61
CA LEU A 95 -18.01 -10.79 -13.50
C LEU A 95 -19.20 -10.15 -12.78
N MET A 96 -19.49 -10.56 -11.54
CA MET A 96 -20.63 -10.08 -10.79
C MET A 96 -20.34 -10.01 -9.29
N ASP A 97 -20.81 -8.92 -8.70
CA ASP A 97 -21.16 -8.87 -7.29
C ASP A 97 -22.52 -9.58 -7.14
N THR A 98 -22.51 -10.78 -6.55
CA THR A 98 -23.69 -11.63 -6.40
C THR A 98 -24.57 -11.26 -5.22
N ASN A 99 -24.09 -10.42 -4.30
CA ASN A 99 -24.79 -10.07 -3.07
C ASN A 99 -25.29 -8.61 -3.05
N GLY A 100 -24.93 -7.81 -4.05
CA GLY A 100 -25.49 -6.49 -4.29
C GLY A 100 -24.94 -5.41 -3.37
N TYR A 101 -23.85 -5.68 -2.64
CA TYR A 101 -23.23 -4.69 -1.75
C TYR A 101 -22.37 -3.66 -2.47
N SER A 102 -22.28 -3.72 -3.81
CA SER A 102 -21.44 -2.86 -4.66
C SER A 102 -19.93 -3.02 -4.42
N TYR A 103 -19.56 -4.04 -3.67
CA TYR A 103 -18.18 -4.42 -3.38
C TYR A 103 -17.98 -5.85 -3.84
N LEU A 104 -16.80 -6.14 -4.37
CA LEU A 104 -16.40 -7.51 -4.65
C LEU A 104 -16.02 -8.15 -3.31
N ASP A 105 -16.86 -9.03 -2.79
CA ASP A 105 -16.49 -9.84 -1.64
C ASP A 105 -15.60 -10.99 -2.12
N ILE A 106 -14.36 -11.03 -1.63
CA ILE A 106 -13.32 -11.97 -2.08
C ILE A 106 -13.72 -13.44 -1.75
N THR A 107 -14.80 -13.61 -1.00
CA THR A 107 -15.32 -14.88 -0.51
C THR A 107 -16.40 -15.51 -1.41
N GLU A 108 -16.78 -14.89 -2.53
CA GLU A 108 -17.83 -15.44 -3.41
C GLU A 108 -17.26 -15.93 -4.76
N ALA A 109 -16.98 -17.24 -4.79
CA ALA A 109 -16.80 -18.18 -5.92
C ALA A 109 -15.68 -17.90 -6.95
#